data_AF-A0A1V5MFR6-F1
#
_entry.id   AF-A0A1V5MFR6-F1
#
_cell.length_a   1.000
_cell.length_b   1.000
_cell.length_c   1.000
_cell.angle_alpha   90.00
_cell.angle_beta   90.00
_cell.angle_gamma   90.00
#
_symmetry.space_group_name_H-M   'P 1'
#
loop_
_entity.id
_entity.type
_entity.pdbx_description
1 polymer ?
#
loop_
_entity_poly.entity_id
_entity_poly.type
_entity_poly.pdbx_seq_one_letter_code
_entity_poly.pdbx_strand_id
1 'polypeptide(L)'
;MGGYALGLDTRSSASGNVHWTHSGAFTAGAATTILMIPALNTGIVVLTNTWPIGVPEAIAASYAEIVETGALTKDWLSIIGPAFAPFTTPNNTVDGKPKPANPKPAKKLTTYTGSYRNDYVGEVKIVKDGKKLTMRIGPDLETTVPLFHWTANNFGYTSIDMPKGFTGGAVFQKTKSGKAQALYLDEVGPDVGVLTRD
;
A
#
# COMPACT_ATOMS: atom_id res chain seq x y z
N MET A 1 10.36 -10.39 -24.37
CA MET A 1 9.74 -9.05 -24.27
C MET A 1 8.54 -9.15 -23.36
N GLY A 2 8.16 -8.06 -22.70
CA GLY A 2 6.98 -8.01 -21.84
C GLY A 2 6.13 -6.78 -22.15
N GLY A 3 4.83 -6.86 -21.86
CA GLY A 3 3.87 -5.79 -22.06
C GLY A 3 2.63 -5.98 -21.19
N TYR A 4 1.69 -5.04 -21.25
CA TYR A 4 0.45 -5.08 -20.49
C TYR A 4 -0.73 -4.78 -21.42
N ALA A 5 -1.78 -5.59 -21.36
CA ALA A 5 -2.97 -5.41 -22.20
C ALA A 5 -4.23 -5.98 -21.50
N LEU A 6 -5.33 -5.22 -21.56
CA LEU A 6 -6.65 -5.64 -21.05
C LEU A 6 -6.63 -6.18 -19.59
N GLY A 7 -5.75 -5.64 -18.75
CA GLY A 7 -5.62 -6.08 -17.36
C GLY A 7 -4.79 -7.34 -17.16
N LEU A 8 -3.91 -7.70 -18.12
CA LEU A 8 -3.01 -8.83 -18.03
C LEU A 8 -1.58 -8.41 -18.39
N ASP A 9 -0.62 -8.87 -17.61
CA ASP A 9 0.78 -8.91 -18.00
C ASP A 9 0.97 -9.97 -19.08
N THR A 10 1.82 -9.65 -20.06
CA THR A 10 2.19 -10.55 -21.14
C THR A 10 3.71 -10.69 -21.14
N ARG A 11 4.22 -11.92 -21.15
CA ARG A 11 5.67 -12.16 -21.13
C ARG A 11 6.04 -13.43 -21.88
N SER A 12 7.12 -13.38 -22.65
CA SER A 12 7.70 -14.60 -23.23
C SER A 12 8.49 -15.38 -22.16
N SER A 13 8.26 -16.68 -22.05
CA SER A 13 9.05 -17.60 -21.23
C SER A 13 10.38 -17.94 -21.89
N ALA A 14 11.26 -18.60 -21.14
CA ALA A 14 12.54 -19.08 -21.68
C ALA A 14 12.35 -20.14 -22.79
N SER A 15 11.23 -20.87 -22.75
CA SER A 15 10.84 -21.86 -23.76
C SER A 15 10.19 -21.22 -25.00
N GLY A 16 10.04 -19.89 -25.03
CA GLY A 16 9.49 -19.14 -26.16
C GLY A 16 7.96 -19.02 -26.16
N ASN A 17 7.25 -19.66 -25.23
CA ASN A 17 5.80 -19.49 -25.11
C ASN A 17 5.46 -18.12 -24.53
N VAL A 18 4.27 -17.63 -24.86
CA VAL A 18 3.70 -16.43 -24.22
C VAL A 18 2.92 -16.85 -22.98
N HIS A 19 3.23 -16.20 -21.86
CA HIS A 19 2.46 -16.26 -20.62
C HIS A 19 1.57 -15.02 -20.51
N TRP A 20 0.32 -15.22 -20.14
CA TRP A 20 -0.58 -14.16 -19.67
C TRP A 20 -0.76 -14.31 -18.18
N THR A 21 -0.44 -13.28 -17.42
CA THR A 21 -0.48 -13.33 -15.96
C THR A 21 -1.15 -12.11 -15.38
N HIS A 22 -1.69 -12.25 -14.18
CA HIS A 22 -2.01 -11.10 -13.34
C HIS A 22 -2.00 -11.54 -11.88
N SER A 23 -1.43 -10.70 -11.04
CA SER A 23 -1.39 -10.91 -9.60
C SER A 23 -2.39 -10.00 -8.88
N GLY A 24 -2.84 -10.44 -7.71
CA GLY A 24 -3.67 -9.67 -6.81
C GLY A 24 -3.13 -9.79 -5.40
N ALA A 25 -3.15 -8.69 -4.66
CA ALA A 25 -2.67 -8.65 -3.28
C ALA A 25 -3.57 -7.72 -2.47
N PHE A 26 -4.06 -8.22 -1.35
CA PHE A 26 -4.79 -7.45 -0.34
C PHE A 26 -4.08 -7.60 0.99
N THR A 27 -3.76 -6.47 1.63
CA THR A 27 -3.13 -6.47 2.96
C THR A 27 -4.04 -7.00 4.05
N ALA A 28 -5.34 -7.11 3.78
CA ALA A 28 -6.29 -7.86 4.61
C ALA A 28 -6.01 -9.38 4.66
N GLY A 29 -5.04 -9.88 3.88
CA GLY A 29 -4.58 -11.27 3.94
C GLY A 29 -5.05 -12.12 2.76
N ALA A 30 -4.97 -11.60 1.54
CA ALA A 30 -5.20 -12.40 0.34
C ALA A 30 -4.11 -12.14 -0.71
N ALA A 31 -3.70 -13.20 -1.40
CA ALA A 31 -2.80 -13.12 -2.55
C ALA A 31 -3.28 -14.09 -3.63
N THR A 32 -3.25 -13.65 -4.88
CA THR A 32 -3.79 -14.42 -6.00
C THR A 32 -2.93 -14.26 -7.23
N THR A 33 -2.89 -15.29 -8.07
CA THR A 33 -2.25 -15.21 -9.38
C THR A 33 -3.02 -16.05 -10.37
N ILE A 34 -3.18 -15.53 -11.58
CA ILE A 34 -3.54 -16.33 -12.75
C ILE A 34 -2.34 -16.43 -13.68
N LEU A 35 -2.19 -17.58 -14.34
CA LEU A 35 -1.23 -17.78 -15.42
C LEU A 35 -1.87 -18.63 -16.52
N MET A 36 -1.79 -18.16 -17.76
CA MET A 36 -2.23 -18.89 -18.95
C MET A 36 -1.08 -19.01 -19.94
N ILE A 37 -0.97 -20.18 -20.57
CA ILE A 37 -0.01 -20.47 -21.65
C ILE A 37 -0.80 -20.92 -22.88
N PRO A 38 -1.28 -20.00 -23.74
CA PRO A 38 -2.20 -20.32 -24.82
C PRO A 38 -1.66 -21.34 -25.82
N ALA A 39 -0.36 -21.28 -26.14
CA ALA A 39 0.28 -22.21 -27.08
C ALA A 39 0.26 -23.68 -26.59
N LEU A 40 0.15 -23.88 -25.27
CA LEU A 40 0.04 -25.20 -24.65
C LEU A 40 -1.38 -25.54 -24.22
N ASN A 41 -2.36 -24.68 -24.55
CA ASN A 41 -3.77 -24.82 -24.16
C ASN A 41 -3.97 -25.11 -22.67
N THR A 42 -3.24 -24.39 -21.80
CA THR A 42 -3.22 -24.68 -20.38
C THR A 42 -3.06 -23.44 -19.52
N GLY A 43 -3.43 -23.54 -18.25
CA GLY A 43 -3.30 -22.45 -17.28
C GLY A 43 -3.63 -22.87 -15.86
N ILE A 44 -3.39 -21.97 -14.92
CA ILE A 44 -3.60 -22.17 -13.49
C ILE A 44 -4.15 -20.88 -12.85
N VAL A 45 -5.02 -21.07 -11.85
CA VAL A 45 -5.49 -20.03 -10.95
C VAL A 45 -5.07 -20.43 -9.55
N VAL A 46 -4.39 -19.53 -8.84
CA VAL A 46 -3.94 -19.76 -7.46
C VAL A 46 -4.54 -18.67 -6.57
N LEU A 47 -5.24 -19.10 -5.53
CA LEU A 47 -5.85 -18.22 -4.53
C LEU A 47 -5.31 -18.61 -3.16
N THR A 48 -4.83 -17.63 -2.40
CA THR A 48 -4.40 -17.83 -1.01
C THR A 48 -5.03 -16.80 -0.09
N ASN A 49 -5.22 -17.18 1.17
CA ASN A 49 -5.69 -16.33 2.26
C ASN A 49 -4.51 -15.95 3.19
N THR A 50 -3.38 -15.59 2.60
CA THR A 50 -2.13 -15.30 3.32
C THR A 50 -1.56 -13.94 2.93
N TRP A 51 -0.61 -13.46 3.73
CA TRP A 51 0.18 -12.26 3.43
C TRP A 51 0.83 -12.38 2.04
N PRO A 52 0.82 -11.34 1.20
CA PRO A 52 1.22 -11.43 -0.23
C PRO A 52 2.74 -11.45 -0.41
N ILE A 53 3.37 -12.57 -0.07
CA ILE A 53 4.83 -12.75 -0.11
C ILE A 53 5.33 -13.46 -1.39
N GLY A 54 4.50 -13.55 -2.44
CA GLY A 54 4.87 -14.21 -3.70
C GLY A 54 4.53 -15.70 -3.78
N VAL A 55 3.80 -16.26 -2.81
CA VAL A 55 3.41 -17.69 -2.81
C VAL A 55 2.58 -18.08 -4.04
N PRO A 56 1.47 -17.40 -4.39
CA PRO A 56 0.68 -17.81 -5.54
C PRO A 56 1.46 -17.68 -6.86
N GLU A 57 2.32 -16.67 -6.98
CA GLU A 57 3.21 -16.47 -8.12
C GLU A 57 4.24 -17.60 -8.23
N ALA A 58 4.82 -18.04 -7.10
CA ALA A 58 5.77 -19.14 -7.07
C ALA A 58 5.12 -20.48 -7.46
N ILE A 59 3.88 -20.72 -7.03
CA ILE A 59 3.11 -21.90 -7.45
C ILE A 59 2.84 -21.85 -8.96
N ALA A 60 2.39 -20.70 -9.48
CA ALA A 60 2.14 -20.53 -10.91
C ALA A 60 3.40 -20.69 -11.76
N ALA A 61 4.55 -20.16 -11.31
CA ALA A 61 5.84 -20.32 -11.98
C ALA A 61 6.34 -21.77 -11.95
N SER A 62 6.15 -22.47 -10.82
CA SER A 62 6.47 -23.90 -10.69
C SER A 62 5.64 -24.75 -11.65
N TYR A 63 4.34 -24.46 -11.74
CA TYR A 63 3.43 -25.09 -12.71
C TYR A 63 3.91 -24.85 -14.15
N ALA A 64 4.22 -23.60 -14.51
CA ALA A 64 4.71 -23.24 -15.84
C ALA A 64 6.01 -24.00 -16.19
N GLU A 65 6.96 -24.10 -15.26
CA GLU A 65 8.20 -24.84 -15.47
C GLU A 65 7.94 -26.32 -15.76
N ILE A 66 7.06 -26.96 -14.97
CA ILE A 66 6.70 -28.37 -15.16
C ILE A 66 6.06 -28.60 -16.53
N VAL A 67 5.11 -27.76 -16.95
CA VAL A 67 4.43 -27.97 -18.25
C VAL A 67 5.32 -27.64 -19.45
N GLU A 68 6.26 -26.70 -19.31
CA GLU A 68 7.14 -26.28 -20.40
C GLU A 68 8.42 -27.13 -20.54
N THR A 69 8.88 -27.75 -19.45
CA THR A 69 10.18 -28.45 -19.41
C THR A 69 10.10 -29.88 -18.89
N GLY A 70 8.99 -30.28 -18.27
CA GLY A 70 8.79 -31.61 -17.68
C GLY A 70 9.39 -31.78 -16.28
N ALA A 71 10.01 -30.75 -15.69
CA ALA A 71 10.62 -30.82 -14.36
C ALA A 71 10.47 -29.51 -13.58
N LEU A 72 10.49 -29.61 -12.25
CA LEU A 72 10.66 -28.47 -11.34
C LEU A 72 12.14 -28.40 -10.95
N THR A 73 12.85 -27.37 -11.42
CA THR A 73 14.30 -27.25 -11.18
C THR A 73 14.67 -26.06 -10.30
N LYS A 74 13.73 -25.15 -10.05
CA LYS A 74 13.96 -23.91 -9.31
C LYS A 74 13.11 -23.85 -8.05
N ASP A 75 13.68 -23.28 -7.00
CA ASP A 75 12.91 -22.75 -5.88
C ASP A 75 12.35 -21.37 -6.28
N TRP A 76 11.16 -21.38 -6.86
CA TRP A 76 10.51 -20.18 -7.35
C TRP A 76 10.15 -19.20 -6.23
N LEU A 77 9.86 -19.67 -5.01
CA LEU A 77 9.53 -18.77 -3.91
C LEU A 77 10.76 -17.98 -3.47
N SER A 78 11.92 -18.63 -3.37
CA SER A 78 13.17 -17.93 -3.06
C SER A 78 13.58 -16.91 -4.14
N ILE A 79 13.19 -17.14 -5.41
CA ILE A 79 13.44 -16.22 -6.51
C ILE A 79 12.46 -15.04 -6.52
N ILE A 80 11.17 -15.32 -6.31
CA ILE A 80 10.08 -14.35 -6.48
C ILE A 80 9.84 -13.53 -5.20
N GLY A 81 9.88 -14.17 -4.03
CA GLY A 81 9.59 -13.55 -2.74
C GLY A 81 10.33 -12.22 -2.47
N PRO A 82 11.64 -12.08 -2.79
CA PRO A 82 12.35 -10.82 -2.61
C PRO A 82 11.73 -9.62 -3.36
N ALA A 83 11.06 -9.84 -4.49
CA ALA A 83 10.39 -8.76 -5.23
C ALA A 83 9.17 -8.20 -4.50
N PHE A 84 8.59 -8.96 -3.56
CA PHE A 84 7.45 -8.52 -2.74
C PHE A 84 7.88 -7.75 -1.49
N ALA A 85 9.14 -7.88 -1.05
CA ALA A 85 9.65 -7.27 0.17
C ALA A 85 9.38 -5.75 0.30
N PRO A 86 9.47 -4.92 -0.76
CA PRO A 86 9.15 -3.50 -0.67
C PRO A 86 7.70 -3.20 -0.27
N PHE A 87 6.77 -4.11 -0.55
CA PHE A 87 5.34 -3.96 -0.24
C PHE A 87 4.96 -4.63 1.09
N THR A 88 5.71 -5.65 1.48
CA THR A 88 5.39 -6.51 2.63
C THR A 88 6.22 -6.22 3.87
N THR A 89 7.18 -5.29 3.80
CA THR A 89 8.02 -4.90 4.93
C THR A 89 7.50 -3.62 5.58
N PRO A 90 7.30 -3.60 6.91
CA PRO A 90 6.94 -2.40 7.64
C PRO A 90 7.89 -1.22 7.34
N ASN A 91 7.35 -0.14 6.78
CA ASN A 91 8.12 1.06 6.47
C ASN A 91 8.56 1.82 7.74
N ASN A 92 7.71 1.83 8.78
CA ASN A 92 7.94 2.58 10.03
C ASN A 92 8.38 4.04 9.80
N THR A 93 7.84 4.69 8.77
CA THR A 93 8.19 6.05 8.37
C THR A 93 6.97 6.94 8.23
N VAL A 94 7.20 8.25 8.34
CA VAL A 94 6.26 9.31 7.92
C VAL A 94 7.04 10.24 6.99
N ASP A 95 6.51 10.49 5.81
CA ASP A 95 7.12 11.25 4.72
C ASP A 95 8.51 10.69 4.36
N GLY A 96 8.58 9.35 4.27
CA GLY A 96 9.81 8.60 4.00
C GLY A 96 10.87 8.66 5.11
N LYS A 97 10.57 9.27 6.27
CA LYS A 97 11.55 9.50 7.35
C LYS A 97 11.24 8.68 8.59
N PRO A 98 12.26 8.04 9.19
CA PRO A 98 12.08 7.35 10.47
C PRO A 98 11.76 8.35 11.58
N LYS A 99 11.24 7.84 12.70
CA LYS A 99 10.98 8.68 13.88
C LYS A 99 12.31 9.20 14.43
N PRO A 100 12.48 10.52 14.60
CA PRO A 100 13.71 11.06 15.17
C PRO A 100 13.82 10.69 16.66
N ALA A 101 15.04 10.47 17.16
CA ALA A 101 15.30 10.19 18.57
C ALA A 101 14.80 11.31 19.51
N ASN A 102 14.87 12.55 19.05
CA ASN A 102 14.37 13.74 19.76
C ASN A 102 13.30 14.45 18.90
N PRO A 103 12.03 14.01 18.95
CA PRO A 103 10.94 14.65 18.21
C PRO A 103 10.75 16.10 18.64
N LYS A 104 10.65 17.01 17.66
CA LYS A 104 10.21 18.39 17.95
C LYS A 104 8.77 18.34 18.46
N PRO A 105 8.40 19.13 19.47
CA PRO A 105 7.05 19.12 20.00
C PRO A 105 6.03 19.52 18.92
N ALA A 106 4.83 18.95 18.99
CA ALA A 106 3.70 19.42 18.20
C ALA A 106 3.29 20.84 18.62
N LYS A 107 2.64 21.55 17.70
CA LYS A 107 1.86 22.76 18.05
C LYS A 107 0.62 22.34 18.86
N LYS A 108 -0.12 23.31 19.37
CA LYS A 108 -1.43 23.08 20.01
C LYS A 108 -2.30 22.22 19.09
N LEU A 109 -2.92 21.16 19.61
CA LEU A 109 -3.69 20.21 18.78
C LEU A 109 -4.80 20.88 17.95
N THR A 110 -5.39 21.96 18.48
CA THR A 110 -6.39 22.79 17.79
C THR A 110 -5.87 23.49 16.53
N THR A 111 -4.55 23.49 16.30
CA THR A 111 -3.92 23.91 15.04
C THR A 111 -4.29 22.99 13.89
N TYR A 112 -4.43 21.70 14.18
CA TYR A 112 -4.58 20.64 13.19
C TYR A 112 -6.04 20.23 12.98
N THR A 113 -6.93 20.56 13.92
CA THR A 113 -8.36 20.20 13.81
C THR A 113 -9.06 20.99 12.71
N GLY A 114 -9.92 20.34 11.93
CA GLY A 114 -10.68 20.95 10.83
C GLY A 114 -11.08 19.91 9.78
N SER A 115 -11.86 20.35 8.78
CA SER A 115 -12.10 19.59 7.56
C SER A 115 -11.07 19.96 6.50
N TYR A 116 -10.65 18.95 5.75
CA TYR A 116 -9.71 19.04 4.65
C TYR A 116 -10.29 18.27 3.47
N ARG A 117 -10.18 18.81 2.25
CA ARG A 117 -10.79 18.22 1.07
C ARG A 117 -9.80 18.07 -0.08
N ASN A 118 -10.00 17.00 -0.85
CA ASN A 118 -9.38 16.77 -2.15
C ASN A 118 -10.40 16.08 -3.04
N ASP A 119 -10.49 16.47 -4.31
CA ASP A 119 -11.55 15.98 -5.21
C ASP A 119 -11.41 14.51 -5.60
N TYR A 120 -10.20 13.94 -5.46
CA TYR A 120 -9.93 12.53 -5.71
C TYR A 120 -10.20 11.65 -4.48
N VAL A 121 -9.69 12.02 -3.30
CA VAL A 121 -9.83 11.19 -2.08
C VAL A 121 -11.01 11.57 -1.16
N GLY A 122 -11.67 12.69 -1.41
CA GLY A 122 -12.80 13.16 -0.62
C GLY A 122 -12.45 14.03 0.58
N GLU A 123 -13.35 14.07 1.57
CA GLU A 123 -13.18 14.84 2.80
C GLU A 123 -12.48 14.00 3.88
N VAL A 124 -11.59 14.66 4.60
CA VAL A 124 -10.96 14.17 5.82
C VAL A 124 -11.19 15.17 6.93
N LYS A 125 -11.69 14.71 8.08
CA LYS A 125 -11.92 15.55 9.24
C LYS A 125 -10.99 15.18 10.38
N ILE A 126 -10.19 16.14 10.82
CA ILE A 126 -9.30 15.99 11.97
C ILE A 126 -10.01 16.54 13.21
N VAL A 127 -10.23 15.67 14.18
CA VAL A 127 -10.86 16.02 15.46
C VAL A 127 -9.89 15.80 16.61
N LYS A 128 -10.11 16.53 17.70
CA LYS A 128 -9.41 16.31 18.96
C LYS A 128 -10.20 15.31 19.78
N ASP A 129 -9.53 14.25 20.25
CA ASP A 129 -10.06 13.30 21.21
C ASP A 129 -9.15 13.30 22.45
N GLY A 130 -9.61 13.95 23.52
CA GLY A 130 -8.80 14.17 24.72
C GLY A 130 -7.47 14.87 24.44
N LYS A 131 -6.35 14.14 24.57
CA LYS A 131 -4.98 14.63 24.31
C LYS A 131 -4.41 14.14 22.97
N LYS A 132 -5.24 13.54 22.11
CA LYS A 132 -4.83 12.98 20.81
C LYS A 132 -5.62 13.63 19.68
N LEU A 133 -5.17 13.38 18.46
CA LEU A 133 -5.93 13.68 17.25
C LEU A 133 -6.49 12.37 16.70
N THR A 134 -7.67 12.47 16.10
CA THR A 134 -8.32 11.38 15.38
C THR A 134 -8.68 11.89 14.00
N MET A 135 -8.32 11.11 12.98
CA MET A 135 -8.70 11.34 11.60
C MET A 135 -10.00 10.60 11.32
N ARG A 136 -10.99 11.29 10.74
CA ARG A 136 -12.25 10.70 10.30
C ARG A 136 -12.31 10.75 8.78
N ILE A 137 -12.58 9.60 8.16
CA ILE A 137 -12.55 9.39 6.71
C ILE A 137 -13.74 8.52 6.26
N GLY A 138 -13.87 8.35 4.95
CA GLY A 138 -14.89 7.49 4.35
C GLY A 138 -16.27 8.13 4.28
N PRO A 139 -17.29 7.38 3.80
CA PRO A 139 -18.68 7.83 3.77
C PRO A 139 -19.11 8.34 5.15
N ASP A 140 -19.76 9.50 5.16
CA ASP A 140 -20.26 10.19 6.37
C ASP A 140 -19.22 10.40 7.50
N LEU A 141 -17.92 10.28 7.18
CA LEU A 141 -16.80 10.38 8.11
C LEU A 141 -16.91 9.37 9.29
N GLU A 142 -17.49 8.20 9.07
CA GLU A 142 -17.70 7.19 10.13
C GLU A 142 -16.42 6.47 10.54
N THR A 143 -15.49 6.30 9.61
CA THR A 143 -14.25 5.57 9.88
C THR A 143 -13.28 6.44 10.68
N THR A 144 -12.89 5.98 11.88
CA THR A 144 -11.98 6.71 12.77
C THR A 144 -10.60 6.08 12.81
N VAL A 145 -9.57 6.87 12.54
CA VAL A 145 -8.16 6.45 12.58
C VAL A 145 -7.40 7.32 13.60
N PRO A 146 -6.97 6.75 14.74
CA PRO A 146 -6.20 7.49 15.73
C PRO A 146 -4.84 7.93 15.17
N LEU A 147 -4.47 9.19 15.42
CA LEU A 147 -3.16 9.73 15.04
C LEU A 147 -2.21 9.73 16.25
N PHE A 148 -0.97 9.32 16.03
CA PHE A 148 0.10 9.42 17.02
C PHE A 148 1.17 10.41 16.57
N HIS A 149 1.70 11.20 17.51
CA HIS A 149 2.69 12.22 17.18
C HIS A 149 4.00 11.60 16.69
N TRP A 150 4.50 12.12 15.55
CA TRP A 150 5.77 11.71 14.97
C TRP A 150 6.87 12.70 15.32
N THR A 151 6.76 13.94 14.83
CA THR A 151 7.65 15.08 15.11
C THR A 151 7.04 16.35 14.52
N ALA A 152 7.20 17.50 15.19
CA ALA A 152 6.66 18.79 14.74
C ALA A 152 5.18 18.67 14.32
N ASN A 153 4.87 18.98 13.05
CA ASN A 153 3.52 18.92 12.47
C ASN A 153 3.19 17.59 11.79
N ASN A 154 3.98 16.55 12.02
CA ASN A 154 3.82 15.25 11.39
C ASN A 154 3.27 14.28 12.42
N PHE A 155 2.22 13.57 12.02
CA PHE A 155 1.60 12.50 12.79
C PHE A 155 1.66 11.23 11.96
N GLY A 156 1.77 10.08 12.61
CA GLY A 156 1.62 8.78 11.98
C GLY A 156 0.26 8.18 12.32
N TYR A 157 -0.16 7.23 11.50
CA TYR A 157 -1.29 6.34 11.76
C TYR A 157 -1.03 4.96 11.16
N THR A 158 -1.79 3.97 11.60
CA THR A 158 -1.85 2.65 10.96
C THR A 158 -3.14 2.57 10.17
N SER A 159 -3.04 2.28 8.87
CA SER A 159 -4.19 2.11 7.98
C SER A 159 -5.03 0.90 8.41
N ILE A 160 -6.32 0.95 8.13
CA ILE A 160 -7.33 0.06 8.77
C ILE A 160 -7.05 -1.43 8.50
N ASP A 161 -6.51 -1.75 7.32
CA ASP A 161 -6.24 -3.12 6.88
C ASP A 161 -4.75 -3.45 6.81
N MET A 162 -3.93 -2.73 7.59
CA MET A 162 -2.48 -2.90 7.62
C MET A 162 -2.01 -3.45 8.96
N PRO A 163 -1.05 -4.41 8.97
CA PRO A 163 -0.41 -4.86 10.19
C PRO A 163 0.31 -3.72 10.92
N LYS A 164 0.55 -3.91 12.22
CA LYS A 164 1.34 -2.97 13.01
C LYS A 164 2.74 -2.80 12.39
N GLY A 165 3.18 -1.54 12.28
CA GLY A 165 4.49 -1.16 11.73
C GLY A 165 4.40 -0.57 10.31
N PHE A 166 3.33 -0.88 9.58
CA PHE A 166 2.95 -0.09 8.40
C PHE A 166 2.37 1.23 8.89
N THR A 167 3.08 2.30 8.58
CA THR A 167 2.79 3.64 9.08
C THR A 167 2.51 4.55 7.91
N GLY A 168 1.29 5.09 7.84
CA GLY A 168 0.95 6.23 7.01
C GLY A 168 1.23 7.53 7.75
N GLY A 169 1.49 8.60 7.01
CA GLY A 169 1.69 9.93 7.58
C GLY A 169 0.53 10.88 7.32
N ALA A 170 0.21 11.67 8.34
CA ALA A 170 -0.63 12.85 8.28
C ALA A 170 0.27 14.08 8.54
N VAL A 171 0.67 14.75 7.45
CA VAL A 171 1.65 15.84 7.46
C VAL A 171 0.92 17.18 7.30
N PHE A 172 0.87 17.97 8.37
CA PHE A 172 0.18 19.25 8.36
C PHE A 172 1.11 20.38 7.90
N GLN A 173 0.66 21.13 6.89
CA GLN A 173 1.46 22.13 6.20
C GLN A 173 0.82 23.53 6.24
N LYS A 174 1.58 24.53 5.80
CA LYS A 174 1.13 25.91 5.55
C LYS A 174 0.35 26.50 6.74
N THR A 175 0.93 26.54 7.95
CA THR A 175 0.20 27.12 9.10
C THR A 175 -0.02 28.62 8.92
N LYS A 176 -1.28 29.07 8.92
CA LYS A 176 -1.68 30.50 8.88
C LYS A 176 -2.66 30.78 10.01
N SER A 177 -2.48 31.90 10.72
CA SER A 177 -3.34 32.29 11.85
C SER A 177 -3.56 31.18 12.90
N GLY A 178 -2.51 30.40 13.17
CA GLY A 178 -2.58 29.29 14.14
C GLY A 178 -3.34 28.05 13.65
N LYS A 179 -3.65 27.93 12.35
CA LYS A 179 -4.34 26.78 11.74
C LYS A 179 -3.54 26.22 10.57
N ALA A 180 -3.42 24.89 10.50
CA ALA A 180 -2.85 24.21 9.33
C ALA A 180 -3.82 24.31 8.14
N GLN A 181 -3.32 24.79 7.00
CA GLN A 181 -4.13 25.06 5.81
C GLN A 181 -4.08 23.91 4.79
N ALA A 182 -3.19 22.94 4.99
CA ALA A 182 -3.13 21.74 4.16
C ALA A 182 -2.75 20.52 5.01
N LEU A 183 -3.25 19.36 4.57
CA LEU A 183 -2.95 18.04 5.10
C LEU A 183 -2.44 17.20 3.94
N TYR A 184 -1.24 16.63 4.08
CA TYR A 184 -0.72 15.64 3.14
C TYR A 184 -0.82 14.24 3.78
N LEU A 185 -1.40 13.29 3.04
CA LEU A 185 -1.52 11.89 3.42
C LEU A 185 -0.54 11.05 2.58
N ASP A 186 0.52 10.55 3.21
CA ASP A 186 1.62 9.86 2.50
C ASP A 186 1.16 8.62 1.73
N GLU A 187 0.17 7.89 2.26
CA GLU A 187 -0.34 6.64 1.70
C GLU A 187 -0.98 6.83 0.32
N VAL A 188 -1.54 8.01 0.04
CA VAL A 188 -2.17 8.32 -1.25
C VAL A 188 -1.14 8.71 -2.32
N GLY A 189 0.09 9.01 -1.90
CA GLY A 189 1.17 9.43 -2.79
C GLY A 189 1.18 10.93 -3.09
N PRO A 190 2.27 11.42 -3.70
CA PRO A 190 2.58 12.85 -3.80
C PRO A 190 1.64 13.63 -4.72
N ASP A 191 1.03 12.98 -5.71
CA ASP A 191 0.26 13.65 -6.76
C ASP A 191 -1.17 14.02 -6.32
N VAL A 192 -1.78 13.18 -5.48
CA VAL A 192 -3.20 13.31 -5.07
C VAL A 192 -3.39 13.34 -3.55
N GLY A 193 -2.33 13.15 -2.76
CA GLY A 193 -2.41 13.08 -1.31
C GLY A 193 -2.52 14.42 -0.58
N VAL A 194 -2.57 15.55 -1.28
CA VAL A 194 -2.67 16.89 -0.65
C VAL A 194 -4.14 17.32 -0.58
N LEU A 195 -4.61 17.57 0.64
CA LEU A 195 -5.93 18.09 0.95
C LEU A 195 -5.82 19.54 1.44
N THR A 196 -6.68 20.41 0.94
CA THR A 196 -6.77 21.80 1.38
C THR A 196 -7.79 21.92 2.49
N ARG A 197 -7.50 22.77 3.47
CA ARG A 197 -8.46 23.09 4.52
C ARG A 197 -9.63 23.86 3.91
N ASP A 198 -10.85 23.48 4.31
CA ASP A 198 -12.05 24.26 4.05
C ASP A 198 -12.13 25.54 4.91
#